data_AF-A0ABD0L5K0-F1
#
_entry.id   AF-A0ABD0L5K0-F1
#
_cell.length_a   1.000
_cell.length_b   1.000
_cell.length_c   1.000
_cell.angle_alpha   90.00
_cell.angle_beta   90.00
_cell.angle_gamma   90.00
#
_symmetry.space_group_name_H-M   'P 1'
#
loop_
_entity.id
_entity.type
_entity.pdbx_description
1 polymer ?
#
loop_
_entity_poly.entity_id
_entity_poly.type
_entity_poly.pdbx_seq_one_letter_code
_entity_poly.pdbx_strand_id
1 'polypeptide(L)'
;MASRQLLRRLSPLLRNTLLRNTHRLTPGLRCSRAYLPRHAVISQNLTARLSGARLQSTVAEAQIINIQDEEEFQKHVMDSAVPVIVDFHATWCGPCKLLGPRLETIVAGEQGKVVVAKVDIDENVELAMRYNVQSVPTVYGVKNGKIVSSFIGLKDDDEIKSFVRGLL
;
A
#
# COMPACT_ATOMS: atom_id res chain seq x y z
N MET A 1 27.76 -20.49 -50.69
CA MET A 1 26.66 -21.42 -51.03
C MET A 1 26.38 -22.30 -49.82
N ALA A 2 25.10 -22.41 -49.46
CA ALA A 2 24.48 -23.42 -48.60
C ALA A 2 24.99 -23.57 -47.15
N SER A 3 24.39 -22.81 -46.21
CA SER A 3 23.89 -23.41 -44.96
C SER A 3 22.78 -22.57 -44.32
N ARG A 4 21.79 -22.21 -45.15
CA ARG A 4 20.45 -21.78 -44.73
C ARG A 4 19.52 -22.93 -45.02
N GLN A 5 19.41 -23.91 -44.13
CA GLN A 5 18.32 -24.90 -44.11
C GLN A 5 18.46 -25.84 -42.92
N LEU A 6 17.99 -25.39 -41.75
CA LEU A 6 17.57 -26.30 -40.67
C LEU A 6 16.46 -25.66 -39.81
N LEU A 7 15.60 -24.87 -40.46
CA LEU A 7 14.28 -24.49 -39.96
C LEU A 7 13.24 -25.16 -40.86
N ARG A 8 12.94 -26.44 -40.61
CA ARG A 8 11.82 -27.14 -41.25
C ARG A 8 11.62 -28.53 -40.63
N ARG A 9 11.28 -28.59 -39.33
CA ARG A 9 10.60 -29.76 -38.76
C ARG A 9 9.59 -29.34 -37.70
N LEU A 10 8.32 -29.23 -38.15
CA LEU A 10 7.08 -29.71 -37.49
C LEU A 10 6.69 -28.99 -36.17
N SER A 11 5.49 -28.44 -35.94
CA SER A 11 4.14 -28.87 -36.39
C SER A 11 3.12 -27.71 -36.28
N PRO A 12 2.15 -27.59 -37.22
CA PRO A 12 1.07 -26.60 -37.21
C PRO A 12 -0.28 -27.21 -36.74
N LEU A 13 -0.32 -27.80 -35.55
CA LEU A 13 -1.55 -28.37 -34.99
C LEU A 13 -2.16 -27.44 -33.94
N LEU A 14 -3.46 -27.18 -34.10
CA LEU A 14 -4.37 -26.38 -33.26
C LEU A 14 -4.62 -24.92 -33.69
N ARG A 15 -4.57 -24.65 -35.00
CA ARG A 15 -5.54 -23.76 -35.67
C ARG A 15 -6.80 -24.56 -35.98
N ASN A 16 -7.80 -24.55 -35.09
CA ASN A 16 -9.24 -24.61 -35.39
C ASN A 16 -10.02 -25.06 -34.16
N THR A 17 -10.68 -24.12 -33.48
CA THR A 17 -12.05 -24.34 -32.99
C THR A 17 -12.77 -22.99 -32.86
N LEU A 18 -12.83 -22.25 -33.97
CA LEU A 18 -14.07 -21.50 -34.22
C LEU A 18 -15.13 -22.58 -34.47
N LEU A 19 -16.17 -22.62 -33.65
CA LEU A 19 -17.56 -22.87 -34.05
C LEU A 19 -18.43 -22.87 -32.78
N ARG A 20 -19.39 -21.94 -32.78
CA ARG A 20 -20.73 -22.06 -32.17
C ARG A 20 -20.78 -22.06 -30.65
N ASN A 21 -20.95 -20.87 -30.08
CA ASN A 21 -21.84 -20.73 -28.93
C ASN A 21 -22.82 -19.57 -29.15
N THR A 22 -23.79 -19.80 -30.03
CA THR A 22 -24.96 -18.95 -30.21
C THR A 22 -26.16 -19.66 -29.58
N HIS A 23 -26.37 -19.45 -28.29
CA HIS A 23 -27.66 -19.75 -27.68
C HIS A 23 -28.08 -18.66 -26.69
N ARG A 24 -29.00 -17.83 -27.20
CA ARG A 24 -30.31 -17.55 -26.59
C ARG A 24 -30.30 -16.65 -25.35
N LEU A 25 -30.26 -15.34 -25.56
CA LEU A 25 -30.81 -14.36 -24.62
C LEU A 25 -32.24 -14.01 -25.03
N THR A 26 -33.15 -14.17 -24.08
CA THR A 26 -34.61 -13.99 -24.18
C THR A 26 -35.03 -12.53 -24.36
N PRO A 27 -36.19 -12.28 -24.99
CA PRO A 27 -36.69 -10.94 -25.24
C PRO A 27 -37.47 -10.39 -24.04
N GLY A 28 -37.29 -9.10 -23.79
CA GLY A 28 -38.34 -8.24 -23.24
C GLY A 28 -38.34 -8.08 -21.73
N LEU A 29 -37.88 -6.93 -21.26
CA LEU A 29 -38.60 -6.16 -20.25
C LEU A 29 -38.52 -4.68 -20.64
N ARG A 30 -39.69 -4.06 -20.58
CA ARG A 30 -40.08 -2.82 -21.25
C ARG A 30 -39.40 -1.61 -20.64
N CYS A 31 -38.91 -0.76 -21.52
CA CYS A 31 -38.86 0.68 -21.30
C CYS A 31 -40.31 1.19 -21.12
N SER A 32 -40.62 1.78 -19.97
CA SER A 32 -41.82 2.60 -19.74
C SER A 32 -41.34 3.76 -18.89
N ARG A 33 -40.95 4.85 -19.55
CA ARG A 33 -41.80 6.01 -19.87
C ARG A 33 -42.25 6.73 -18.60
N ALA A 34 -41.58 7.86 -18.40
CA ALA A 34 -41.85 8.90 -17.43
C ALA A 34 -43.33 9.28 -17.29
N TYR A 35 -43.76 9.61 -16.07
CA TYR A 35 -44.49 10.85 -15.77
C TYR A 35 -44.54 11.17 -14.25
N LEU A 36 -44.61 12.46 -13.93
CA LEU A 36 -44.35 13.18 -12.67
C LEU A 36 -45.40 12.99 -11.54
N PRO A 37 -45.16 13.55 -10.33
CA PRO A 37 -45.80 14.86 -10.10
C PRO A 37 -44.92 15.94 -9.48
N ARG A 38 -45.37 17.14 -9.80
CA ARG A 38 -44.95 18.48 -9.44
C ARG A 38 -45.58 18.84 -8.08
N HIS A 39 -44.81 19.52 -7.22
CA HIS A 39 -45.23 20.22 -5.99
C HIS A 39 -45.56 19.37 -4.75
N ALA A 40 -44.68 19.43 -3.76
CA ALA A 40 -45.07 19.69 -2.37
C ALA A 40 -43.87 20.25 -1.60
N VAL A 41 -43.89 21.57 -1.40
CA VAL A 41 -43.04 22.29 -0.47
C VAL A 41 -43.40 21.81 0.95
N ILE A 42 -42.44 21.28 1.70
CA ILE A 42 -42.49 21.35 3.16
C ILE A 42 -41.10 21.76 3.63
N SER A 43 -41.03 23.03 4.01
CA SER A 43 -39.97 23.62 4.79
C SER A 43 -39.78 22.82 6.08
N GLN A 44 -38.74 21.98 6.12
CA GLN A 44 -38.21 21.52 7.39
C GLN A 44 -37.21 22.58 7.83
N ASN A 45 -37.67 23.47 8.70
CA ASN A 45 -36.84 24.26 9.58
C ASN A 45 -35.96 23.30 10.41
N LEU A 46 -34.83 22.89 9.84
CA LEU A 46 -33.77 22.25 10.60
C LEU A 46 -32.73 23.34 10.90
N THR A 47 -33.02 24.15 11.92
CA THR A 47 -32.00 24.88 12.66
C THR A 47 -31.17 23.88 13.45
N ALA A 48 -30.47 23.00 12.75
CA ALA A 48 -29.36 22.25 13.31
C ALA A 48 -28.31 23.30 13.68
N ARG A 49 -28.31 23.69 14.95
CA ARG A 49 -27.17 24.36 15.57
C ARG A 49 -25.95 23.53 15.21
N LEU A 50 -25.12 24.06 14.31
CA LEU A 50 -23.75 23.58 14.09
C LEU A 50 -22.94 23.93 15.34
N SER A 51 -23.27 23.28 16.45
CA SER A 51 -22.43 23.18 17.62
C SER A 51 -21.27 22.29 17.24
N GLY A 52 -20.25 22.89 16.62
CA GLY A 52 -18.82 22.71 16.91
C GLY A 52 -18.25 21.30 17.15
N ALA A 53 -18.94 20.23 16.79
CA ALA A 53 -18.42 18.88 16.86
C ALA A 53 -17.59 18.66 15.59
N ARG A 54 -16.37 19.20 15.64
CA ARG A 54 -15.27 18.73 14.80
C ARG A 54 -15.24 17.21 14.98
N LEU A 55 -15.60 16.47 13.94
CA LEU A 55 -15.32 15.04 13.85
C LEU A 55 -13.79 14.90 13.80
N GLN A 56 -13.13 15.01 14.94
CA GLN A 56 -11.79 14.48 15.08
C GLN A 56 -11.96 12.97 15.08
N SER A 57 -11.74 12.38 13.91
CA SER A 57 -11.51 10.95 13.76
C SER A 57 -10.38 10.55 14.71
N THR A 58 -10.69 10.01 15.88
CA THR A 58 -9.74 9.37 16.78
C THR A 58 -9.44 7.96 16.29
N VAL A 59 -8.99 7.87 15.03
CA VAL A 59 -8.20 6.70 14.63
C VAL A 59 -6.88 6.87 15.37
N ALA A 60 -6.44 5.85 16.11
CA ALA A 60 -5.09 5.86 16.65
C ALA A 60 -4.12 6.09 15.48
N GLU A 61 -3.63 7.33 15.35
CA GLU A 61 -2.70 7.70 14.30
C GLU A 61 -1.43 6.90 14.57
N ALA A 62 -1.22 5.85 13.77
CA ALA A 62 0.11 5.29 13.60
C ALA A 62 1.06 6.48 13.45
N GLN A 63 2.02 6.59 14.35
CA GLN A 63 3.00 7.67 14.28
C GLN A 63 3.90 7.34 13.08
N ILE A 64 3.58 7.94 11.95
CA ILE A 64 4.33 7.84 10.70
C ILE A 64 5.17 9.10 10.59
N ILE A 65 6.48 8.93 10.48
CA ILE A 65 7.45 10.01 10.40
C ILE A 65 8.14 9.87 9.05
N ASN A 66 8.13 10.93 8.24
CA ASN A 66 8.94 10.98 7.03
C ASN A 66 10.29 11.59 7.40
N ILE A 67 11.37 10.87 7.13
CA ILE A 67 12.72 11.31 7.45
C ILE A 67 13.27 12.08 6.25
N GLN A 68 13.70 13.32 6.47
CA GLN A 68 14.25 14.20 5.44
C GLN A 68 15.77 14.26 5.43
N ASP A 69 16.40 13.99 6.58
CA ASP A 69 17.84 14.05 6.73
C ASP A 69 18.36 13.12 7.84
N GLU A 70 19.69 13.10 8.01
CA GLU A 70 20.36 12.28 9.00
C GLU A 70 20.09 12.70 10.45
N GLU A 71 19.87 14.00 10.71
CA GLU A 71 19.59 14.49 12.06
C GLU A 71 18.22 14.01 12.53
N GLU A 72 17.21 14.11 11.65
CA GLU A 72 15.89 13.53 11.89
C GLU A 72 15.97 12.01 12.07
N PHE A 73 16.77 11.31 11.26
CA PHE A 73 16.96 9.87 11.42
C PHE A 73 17.52 9.54 12.80
N GLN A 74 18.59 10.20 13.22
CA GLN A 74 19.22 9.96 14.52
C GLN A 74 18.22 10.20 15.65
N LYS A 75 17.53 11.34 15.63
CA LYS A 75 16.58 11.74 16.67
C LYS A 75 15.35 10.85 16.74
N HIS A 76 14.75 10.52 15.60
CA HIS A 76 13.45 9.84 15.54
C HIS A 76 13.56 8.31 15.45
N VAL A 77 14.72 7.78 15.04
CA VAL A 77 14.93 6.34 14.89
C VAL A 77 15.91 5.81 15.94
N MET A 78 17.11 6.39 16.02
CA MET A 78 18.18 5.85 16.86
C MET A 78 18.00 6.20 18.34
N ASP A 79 17.55 7.42 18.62
CA ASP A 79 17.33 7.92 19.98
C ASP A 79 15.89 7.72 20.47
N SER A 80 15.07 7.00 19.69
CA SER A 80 13.68 6.73 20.04
C SER A 80 13.54 5.88 21.30
N ALA A 81 12.63 6.28 22.19
CA ALA A 81 12.25 5.51 23.37
C ALA A 81 11.39 4.28 23.06
N VAL A 82 10.73 4.26 21.90
CA VAL A 82 9.90 3.16 21.42
C VAL A 82 10.55 2.49 20.21
N PRO A 83 10.31 1.18 19.97
CA PRO A 83 10.75 0.53 18.75
C PRO A 83 10.29 1.28 17.49
N VAL A 84 11.17 1.37 16.50
CA VAL A 84 10.91 2.08 15.24
C VAL A 84 11.11 1.13 14.08
N ILE A 85 10.15 1.10 13.17
CA ILE A 85 10.25 0.39 11.91
C ILE A 85 10.65 1.39 10.85
N VAL A 86 11.80 1.20 10.23
CA VAL A 86 12.30 2.04 9.14
C VAL A 86 11.94 1.39 7.81
N ASP A 87 11.13 2.05 7.00
CA ASP A 87 10.77 1.65 5.63
C ASP A 87 11.59 2.46 4.62
N PHE A 88 12.63 1.85 4.05
CA PHE A 88 13.36 2.41 2.92
C PHE A 88 12.61 2.11 1.64
N HIS A 89 12.05 3.16 1.03
CA HIS A 89 11.21 3.09 -0.15
C HIS A 89 11.70 4.04 -1.26
N ALA A 90 11.03 3.99 -2.40
CA ALA A 90 11.17 4.97 -3.47
C ALA A 90 9.81 5.24 -4.14
N THR A 91 9.60 6.44 -4.65
CA THR A 91 8.32 6.84 -5.29
C THR A 91 7.98 6.03 -6.55
N TRP A 92 8.99 5.54 -7.26
CA TRP A 92 8.88 4.72 -8.46
C TRP A 92 8.72 3.22 -8.16
N CYS A 93 8.87 2.80 -6.91
CA CYS A 93 8.81 1.40 -6.51
C CYS A 93 7.35 0.91 -6.41
N GLY A 94 6.94 0.03 -7.33
CA GLY A 94 5.61 -0.59 -7.34
C GLY A 94 5.30 -1.39 -6.05
N PRO A 95 6.15 -2.35 -5.65
CA PRO A 95 5.92 -3.14 -4.43
C PRO A 95 5.85 -2.29 -3.15
N CYS A 96 6.61 -1.20 -3.07
CA CYS A 96 6.61 -0.28 -1.93
C CYS A 96 5.22 0.35 -1.70
N LYS A 97 4.50 0.66 -2.79
CA LYS A 97 3.12 1.20 -2.72
C LYS A 97 2.11 0.21 -2.13
N LEU A 98 2.42 -1.09 -2.14
CA LEU A 98 1.60 -2.11 -1.48
C LEU A 98 2.04 -2.33 -0.03
N LEU A 99 3.35 -2.35 0.22
CA LEU A 99 3.90 -2.61 1.56
C LEU A 99 3.58 -1.47 2.54
N GLY A 100 3.80 -0.21 2.14
CA GLY A 100 3.64 0.97 3.01
C GLY A 100 2.27 1.02 3.71
N PRO A 101 1.14 1.03 2.98
CA PRO A 101 -0.18 1.08 3.59
C PRO A 101 -0.51 -0.11 4.50
N ARG A 102 0.02 -1.32 4.19
CA ARG A 102 -0.16 -2.50 5.03
C ARG A 102 0.59 -2.38 6.34
N LEU A 103 1.84 -1.92 6.27
CA LEU A 103 2.68 -1.68 7.44
C LEU A 103 2.05 -0.62 8.35
N GLU A 104 1.61 0.50 7.77
CA GLU A 104 0.93 1.59 8.48
C GLU A 104 -0.35 1.09 9.17
N THR A 105 -1.16 0.28 8.49
CA THR A 105 -2.40 -0.30 9.06
C THR A 105 -2.12 -1.24 10.24
N ILE A 106 -1.10 -2.10 10.12
CA ILE A 106 -0.74 -3.04 11.18
C ILE A 106 -0.20 -2.28 12.40
N VAL A 107 0.67 -1.30 12.18
CA VAL A 107 1.25 -0.48 13.27
C VAL A 107 0.19 0.39 13.96
N ALA A 108 -0.81 0.89 13.23
CA ALA A 108 -1.93 1.62 13.84
C ALA A 108 -2.66 0.78 14.91
N GLY A 109 -2.72 -0.54 14.72
CA GLY A 109 -3.29 -1.48 15.69
C GLY A 109 -2.50 -1.61 17.00
N GLU A 110 -1.22 -1.23 17.01
CA GLU A 110 -0.33 -1.34 18.17
C GLU A 110 -0.36 -0.12 19.09
N GLN A 111 -1.24 0.86 18.83
CA GLN A 111 -1.57 1.97 19.74
C GLN A 111 -0.34 2.78 20.18
N GLY A 112 0.60 3.04 19.26
CA GLY A 112 1.79 3.86 19.52
C GLY A 112 2.93 3.15 20.24
N LYS A 113 2.86 1.83 20.46
CA LYS A 113 3.99 1.05 20.99
C LYS A 113 5.14 0.91 19.99
N VAL A 114 4.87 1.17 18.72
CA VAL A 114 5.84 1.12 17.62
C VAL A 114 5.52 2.25 16.65
N VAL A 115 6.58 2.82 16.06
CA VAL A 115 6.53 3.97 15.15
C VAL A 115 7.03 3.53 13.78
N VAL A 116 6.53 4.13 12.70
CA VAL A 116 7.06 3.91 11.34
C VAL A 116 7.83 5.15 10.90
N ALA A 117 9.08 4.97 10.51
CA ALA A 117 9.92 5.98 9.88
C ALA A 117 10.07 5.64 8.38
N LYS A 118 9.64 6.54 7.50
CA LYS A 118 9.73 6.35 6.05
C LYS A 118 10.93 7.13 5.53
N VAL A 119 11.79 6.45 4.78
CA VAL A 119 12.99 7.02 4.20
C VAL A 119 12.93 6.82 2.69
N ASP A 120 12.84 7.91 1.94
CA ASP A 120 13.00 7.83 0.49
C ASP A 120 14.49 7.74 0.15
N ILE A 121 14.88 6.69 -0.57
CA ILE A 121 16.28 6.43 -0.93
C ILE A 121 16.82 7.41 -1.98
N ASP A 122 15.95 8.04 -2.78
CA ASP A 122 16.36 9.03 -3.78
C ASP A 122 16.65 10.37 -3.13
N GLU A 123 15.94 10.71 -2.05
CA GLU A 123 16.15 11.93 -1.26
C GLU A 123 17.29 11.75 -0.24
N ASN A 124 17.48 10.54 0.30
CA ASN A 124 18.43 10.23 1.38
C ASN A 124 19.49 9.19 0.95
N VAL A 125 20.18 9.44 -0.16
CA VAL A 125 21.14 8.48 -0.76
C VAL A 125 22.25 8.05 0.20
N GLU A 126 22.87 9.01 0.91
CA GLU A 126 23.97 8.71 1.85
C GLU A 126 23.51 7.85 3.02
N LEU A 127 22.31 8.11 3.53
CA LEU A 127 21.69 7.35 4.60
C LEU A 127 21.40 5.92 4.15
N ALA A 128 20.82 5.75 2.96
CA ALA A 128 20.55 4.44 2.36
C ALA A 128 21.86 3.64 2.18
N MET A 129 22.93 4.28 1.71
CA MET A 129 24.26 3.64 1.58
C MET A 129 24.84 3.22 2.93
N ARG A 130 24.76 4.08 3.95
CA ARG A 130 25.28 3.79 5.29
C ARG A 130 24.62 2.57 5.92
N TYR A 131 23.31 2.43 5.73
CA TYR A 131 22.53 1.29 6.21
C TYR A 131 22.47 0.14 5.19
N ASN A 132 23.35 0.15 4.19
CA ASN A 132 23.55 -0.89 3.19
C ASN A 132 22.24 -1.31 2.48
N VAL A 133 21.39 -0.35 2.14
CA VAL A 133 20.15 -0.58 1.40
C VAL A 133 20.48 -0.76 -0.07
N GLN A 134 20.47 -2.01 -0.53
CA GLN A 134 20.80 -2.39 -1.91
C GLN A 134 19.58 -2.51 -2.82
N SER A 135 18.38 -2.62 -2.24
CA SER A 135 17.12 -2.79 -2.96
C SER A 135 15.95 -2.27 -2.14
N VAL A 136 14.93 -1.74 -2.80
CA VAL A 136 13.68 -1.33 -2.16
C VAL A 136 12.54 -2.30 -2.50
N PRO A 137 11.60 -2.55 -1.57
CA PRO A 137 11.59 -2.07 -0.19
C PRO A 137 12.60 -2.82 0.69
N THR A 138 13.23 -2.11 1.62
CA THR A 138 14.00 -2.70 2.72
C THR A 138 13.46 -2.15 4.03
N VAL A 139 13.17 -3.04 4.98
CA VAL A 139 12.61 -2.66 6.27
C VAL A 139 13.53 -3.08 7.40
N TYR A 140 13.82 -2.15 8.31
CA TYR A 140 14.58 -2.41 9.53
C TYR A 140 13.72 -2.20 10.77
N GLY A 141 13.89 -3.08 11.76
CA GLY A 141 13.35 -2.90 13.10
C GLY A 141 14.46 -2.41 14.02
N VAL A 142 14.29 -1.21 14.57
CA VAL A 142 15.24 -0.56 15.46
C VAL A 142 14.67 -0.53 16.87
N LYS A 143 15.46 -0.97 17.85
CA LYS A 143 15.13 -0.93 19.28
C LYS A 143 16.38 -0.56 20.07
N ASN A 144 16.27 0.43 20.95
CA ASN A 144 17.38 0.93 21.78
C ASN A 144 18.62 1.31 20.95
N GLY A 145 18.42 2.05 19.84
CA GLY A 145 19.49 2.49 18.95
C GLY A 145 20.23 1.37 18.19
N LYS A 146 19.63 0.18 18.10
CA LYS A 146 20.21 -0.96 17.37
C LYS A 146 19.20 -1.57 16.42
N ILE A 147 19.67 -1.98 15.25
CA ILE A 147 18.88 -2.81 14.33
C ILE A 147 18.81 -4.22 14.92
N VAL A 148 17.59 -4.67 15.25
CA VAL A 148 17.34 -5.98 15.87
C VAL A 148 16.71 -6.97 14.90
N SER A 149 16.10 -6.50 13.81
CA SER A 149 15.48 -7.32 12.78
C SER A 149 15.47 -6.59 11.43
N SER A 150 15.37 -7.35 10.35
CA SER A 150 15.27 -6.80 8.99
C SER A 150 14.53 -7.74 8.05
N PHE A 151 13.95 -7.19 6.98
CA PHE A 151 13.56 -7.95 5.81
C PHE A 151 13.65 -7.10 4.55
N ILE A 152 13.70 -7.78 3.40
CA ILE A 152 13.76 -7.15 2.08
C ILE A 152 12.60 -7.67 1.25
N GLY A 153 11.99 -6.78 0.46
CA GLY A 153 10.91 -7.10 -0.46
C GLY A 153 9.52 -7.03 0.17
N LEU A 154 8.52 -7.38 -0.63
CA LEU A 154 7.12 -7.41 -0.21
C LEU A 154 6.87 -8.65 0.66
N LYS A 155 6.16 -8.44 1.77
CA LYS A 155 5.76 -9.47 2.74
C LYS A 155 4.25 -9.58 2.82
N ASP A 156 3.76 -10.76 3.20
CA ASP A 156 2.33 -10.91 3.52
C ASP A 156 2.00 -10.33 4.90
N ASP A 157 0.71 -10.19 5.18
CA ASP A 157 0.25 -9.52 6.40
C ASP A 157 0.65 -10.28 7.67
N ASP A 158 0.80 -11.60 7.62
CA ASP A 158 1.14 -12.42 8.78
C ASP A 158 2.63 -12.35 9.07
N GLU A 159 3.48 -12.34 8.04
CA GLU A 159 4.90 -12.04 8.16
C GLU A 159 5.13 -10.64 8.74
N ILE A 160 4.40 -9.61 8.25
CA ILE A 160 4.52 -8.25 8.77
C ILE A 160 4.08 -8.19 10.24
N LYS A 161 2.92 -8.78 10.60
CA LYS A 161 2.47 -8.82 12.00
C LYS A 161 3.48 -9.53 12.90
N SER A 162 4.07 -10.63 12.44
CA SER A 162 5.10 -11.35 13.21
C SER A 162 6.33 -10.48 13.41
N PHE A 163 6.74 -9.74 12.38
CA PHE A 163 7.85 -8.80 12.45
C PHE A 163 7.57 -7.69 13.47
N VAL A 164 6.40 -7.04 13.41
CA VAL A 164 6.00 -5.98 14.35
C VAL A 164 5.96 -6.50 15.79
N ARG A 165 5.34 -7.66 16.03
CA ARG A 165 5.25 -8.25 17.37
C ARG A 165 6.62 -8.62 17.96
N GLY A 166 7.58 -9.00 17.12
CA GLY A 166 8.94 -9.29 17.57
C GLY A 166 9.69 -8.07 18.11
N LEU A 167 9.22 -6.85 17.81
CA LEU A 167 9.82 -5.60 18.28
C LEU A 167 9.28 -5.13 19.63
N LEU A 168 8.09 -5.59 20.03
CA LEU A 168 7.44 -5.22 21.28
C LEU A 168 8.09 -5.96 22.46
#